data_AF-A0A098G5U6-F1
#
_entry.id   AF-A0A098G5U6-F1
#
_cell.length_a   1.000
_cell.length_b   1.000
_cell.length_c   1.000
_cell.angle_alpha   90.00
_cell.angle_beta   90.00
_cell.angle_gamma   90.00
#
_symmetry.space_group_name_H-M   'P 1'
#
loop_
_entity.id
_entity.type
_entity.pdbx_description
1 polymer ?
#
loop_
_entity_poly.entity_id
_entity_poly.type
_entity_poly.pdbx_seq_one_letter_code
_entity_poly.pdbx_strand_id
1 'polypeptide(L)'
;MPYFNELTQETTLSGLTNVSGDELIRTIFRINKNTTHLDMKWNNFGIRASSESQTAFENLNDKIKFVTLRGNGLGKKAGEDAASIFSSFKHATHMDLSFNDLDVQKDLAIGLKGFASTQVVSLDLNSNNLGYKDNEQTRSAVAVLIGLKSLNMSYNKLDRNSEEELQTLCLAFPGNLEHLDISNNNLGGKIKVIRKLPKNITSLNISDNAIDQLAVKEINNLNDSLTHLQTLYISNDEFNKMTLEQKKAWKPIFTAINKVVFLNSAGKEVIPEQSHFTTNREVFFVRNDDPKEQNKVESFKSFAKSISNGLRK
;
A
#
# COMPACT_ATOMS: atom_id res chain seq x y z
N MET A 1 21.55 2.34 19.28
CA MET A 1 21.71 0.89 19.56
C MET A 1 20.45 0.18 19.10
N PRO A 2 20.55 -1.03 18.51
CA PRO A 2 19.37 -1.84 18.18
C PRO A 2 18.53 -2.14 19.42
N TYR A 3 17.21 -2.02 19.30
CA TYR A 3 16.27 -2.47 20.32
C TYR A 3 15.49 -3.66 19.76
N PHE A 4 15.55 -4.81 20.44
CA PHE A 4 14.84 -6.02 20.03
C PHE A 4 13.63 -6.27 20.93
N ASN A 5 12.47 -6.49 20.34
CA ASN A 5 11.25 -6.90 21.01
C ASN A 5 11.03 -8.41 20.82
N GLU A 6 11.16 -9.18 21.89
CA GLU A 6 11.04 -10.64 21.83
C GLU A 6 9.62 -11.12 21.44
N LEU A 7 8.58 -10.37 21.80
CA LEU A 7 7.19 -10.75 21.52
C LEU A 7 6.85 -10.59 20.04
N THR A 8 7.35 -9.53 19.41
CA THR A 8 7.05 -9.23 18.01
C THR A 8 8.15 -9.67 17.05
N GLN A 9 9.31 -10.08 17.56
CA GLN A 9 10.52 -10.36 16.78
C GLN A 9 10.97 -9.17 15.91
N GLU A 10 10.62 -7.96 16.36
CA GLU A 10 10.99 -6.71 15.72
C GLU A 10 12.30 -6.18 16.30
N THR A 11 13.24 -5.78 15.42
CA THR A 11 14.37 -4.93 15.81
C THR A 11 14.17 -3.53 15.27
N THR A 12 14.15 -2.53 16.15
CA THR A 12 14.17 -1.12 15.76
C THR A 12 15.59 -0.59 15.75
N LEU A 13 15.99 0.04 14.64
CA LEU A 13 17.21 0.81 14.51
C LEU A 13 16.87 2.30 14.38
N SER A 14 17.38 3.11 15.31
CA SER A 14 17.16 4.55 15.33
C SER A 14 18.47 5.30 15.57
N GLY A 15 18.49 6.58 15.20
CA GLY A 15 19.65 7.44 15.37
C GLY A 15 20.78 7.18 14.35
N LEU A 16 20.46 6.57 13.20
CA LEU A 16 21.43 6.26 12.15
C LEU A 16 21.67 7.42 11.16
N THR A 17 21.01 8.56 11.34
CA THR A 17 21.10 9.70 10.42
C THR A 17 22.53 10.19 10.18
N ASN A 18 23.34 10.28 11.24
CA ASN A 18 24.68 10.88 11.19
C ASN A 18 25.81 9.90 11.56
N VAL A 19 25.53 8.59 11.60
CA VAL A 19 26.57 7.60 11.89
C VAL A 19 27.46 7.36 10.65
N SER A 20 28.72 6.98 10.84
CA SER A 20 29.59 6.57 9.72
C SER A 20 29.10 5.25 9.09
N GLY A 21 29.54 4.94 7.87
CA GLY A 21 29.30 3.62 7.26
C GLY A 21 29.74 2.46 8.15
N ASP A 22 30.90 2.57 8.81
CA ASP A 22 31.39 1.55 9.75
C ASP A 22 30.46 1.35 10.95
N GLU A 23 29.93 2.43 11.52
CA GLU A 23 29.02 2.33 12.67
C GLU A 23 27.65 1.78 12.24
N LEU A 24 27.20 2.08 11.02
CA LEU A 24 26.02 1.44 10.44
C LEU A 24 26.25 -0.09 10.32
N ILE A 25 27.36 -0.51 9.74
CA ILE A 25 27.73 -1.93 9.59
C ILE A 25 27.79 -2.61 10.98
N ARG A 26 28.47 -2.01 11.95
CA ARG A 26 28.51 -2.52 13.34
C ARG A 26 27.13 -2.63 13.97
N THR A 27 26.23 -1.69 13.67
CA THR A 27 24.85 -1.75 14.13
C THR A 27 24.10 -2.92 13.51
N ILE A 28 24.26 -3.16 12.21
CA ILE A 28 23.66 -4.31 11.51
C ILE A 28 24.14 -5.63 12.12
N PHE A 29 25.43 -5.78 12.40
CA PHE A 29 25.97 -7.00 13.03
C PHE A 29 25.45 -7.27 14.45
N ARG A 30 24.85 -6.26 15.11
CA ARG A 30 24.25 -6.40 16.44
C ARG A 30 22.75 -6.73 16.39
N ILE A 31 22.14 -6.83 15.20
CA ILE A 31 20.74 -7.24 15.07
C ILE A 31 20.56 -8.65 15.64
N ASN A 32 19.49 -8.87 16.39
CA ASN A 32 19.19 -10.17 16.95
C ASN A 32 18.98 -11.22 15.83
N LYS A 33 19.54 -12.42 15.98
CA LYS A 33 19.42 -13.53 15.01
C LYS A 33 17.99 -14.07 14.82
N ASN A 34 17.06 -13.67 15.68
CA ASN A 34 15.65 -14.03 15.61
C ASN A 34 14.78 -12.90 15.03
N THR A 35 15.38 -11.78 14.61
CA THR A 35 14.64 -10.69 13.99
C THR A 35 13.98 -11.13 12.70
N THR A 36 12.67 -11.02 12.64
CA THR A 36 11.87 -11.23 11.42
C THR A 36 11.35 -9.92 10.83
N HIS A 37 11.27 -8.87 11.65
CA HIS A 37 10.90 -7.53 11.25
C HIS A 37 12.00 -6.54 11.64
N LEU A 38 12.55 -5.86 10.65
CA LEU A 38 13.53 -4.79 10.83
C LEU A 38 12.87 -3.43 10.61
N ASP A 39 12.75 -2.63 11.67
CA ASP A 39 12.26 -1.25 11.59
C ASP A 39 13.45 -0.27 11.55
N MET A 40 13.59 0.44 10.44
CA MET A 40 14.60 1.48 10.25
C MET A 40 13.98 2.82 9.84
N LYS A 41 12.76 3.11 10.30
CA LYS A 41 12.09 4.37 10.01
C LYS A 41 12.88 5.60 10.48
N TRP A 42 12.74 6.72 9.76
CA TRP A 42 13.26 8.04 10.16
C TRP A 42 14.78 8.08 10.41
N ASN A 43 15.57 7.41 9.57
CA ASN A 43 17.05 7.42 9.63
C ASN A 43 17.70 8.18 8.47
N ASN A 44 16.90 8.89 7.66
CA ASN A 44 17.36 9.75 6.57
C ASN A 44 18.30 9.05 5.56
N PHE A 45 18.05 7.77 5.25
CA PHE A 45 18.88 7.02 4.29
C PHE A 45 18.96 7.70 2.91
N GLY A 46 18.02 8.56 2.56
CA GLY A 46 18.00 9.35 1.32
C GLY A 46 19.29 10.14 1.07
N ILE A 47 19.91 10.70 2.10
CA ILE A 47 21.15 11.49 1.96
C ILE A 47 22.45 10.69 2.19
N ARG A 48 22.34 9.44 2.68
CA ARG A 48 23.51 8.56 2.91
C ARG A 48 24.08 8.07 1.58
N ALA A 49 25.38 7.78 1.50
CA ALA A 49 25.93 7.10 0.33
C ALA A 49 25.25 5.72 0.09
N SER A 50 24.90 5.42 -1.16
CA SER A 50 24.25 4.15 -1.52
C SER A 50 25.15 2.95 -1.23
N SER A 51 26.45 3.07 -1.51
CA SER A 51 27.46 2.03 -1.24
C SER A 51 27.57 1.66 0.25
N GLU A 52 27.51 2.63 1.17
CA GLU A 52 27.50 2.37 2.61
C GLU A 52 26.25 1.58 3.02
N SER A 53 25.10 1.99 2.50
CA SER A 53 23.81 1.34 2.82
C SER A 53 23.78 -0.08 2.26
N GLN A 54 24.21 -0.26 1.01
CA GLN A 54 24.31 -1.56 0.36
C GLN A 54 25.24 -2.50 1.15
N THR A 55 26.47 -2.07 1.43
CA THR A 55 27.45 -2.87 2.18
C THR A 55 26.91 -3.30 3.54
N ALA A 56 26.22 -2.39 4.24
CA ALA A 56 25.61 -2.72 5.52
C ALA A 56 24.46 -3.73 5.37
N PHE A 57 23.53 -3.49 4.45
CA PHE A 57 22.31 -4.29 4.32
C PHE A 57 22.54 -5.67 3.67
N GLU A 58 23.62 -5.85 2.91
CA GLU A 58 24.03 -7.18 2.43
C GLU A 58 24.34 -8.18 3.55
N ASN A 59 24.60 -7.70 4.77
CA ASN A 59 24.87 -8.52 5.96
C ASN A 59 23.62 -8.85 6.79
N LEU A 60 22.42 -8.48 6.31
CA LEU A 60 21.16 -8.83 6.98
C LEU A 60 20.92 -10.34 6.96
N ASN A 61 20.44 -10.88 8.08
CA ASN A 61 20.13 -12.30 8.16
C ASN A 61 18.89 -12.67 7.34
N ASP A 62 18.78 -13.94 6.97
CA ASP A 62 17.76 -14.48 6.08
C ASP A 62 16.36 -14.62 6.69
N LYS A 63 16.23 -14.47 8.02
CA LYS A 63 14.94 -14.49 8.72
C LYS A 63 14.19 -13.17 8.61
N ILE A 64 14.85 -12.07 8.27
CA ILE A 64 14.21 -10.76 8.11
C ILE A 64 13.29 -10.81 6.88
N LYS A 65 11.98 -10.85 7.13
CA LYS A 65 10.93 -10.90 6.09
C LYS A 65 10.23 -9.56 5.91
N PHE A 66 10.22 -8.72 6.94
CA PHE A 66 9.58 -7.41 6.93
C PHE A 66 10.64 -6.34 7.15
N VAL A 67 10.66 -5.33 6.28
CA VAL A 67 11.58 -4.19 6.42
C VAL A 67 10.79 -2.90 6.31
N THR A 68 10.95 -2.03 7.32
CA THR A 68 10.37 -0.69 7.33
C THR A 68 11.45 0.34 7.07
N LEU A 69 11.34 1.03 5.92
CA LEU A 69 12.16 2.18 5.52
C LEU A 69 11.34 3.47 5.49
N ARG A 70 10.22 3.51 6.21
CA ARG A 70 9.35 4.68 6.29
C ARG A 70 10.10 5.95 6.66
N GLY A 71 9.81 7.08 6.01
CA GLY A 71 10.34 8.36 6.48
C GLY A 71 11.84 8.56 6.26
N ASN A 72 12.43 7.94 5.24
CA ASN A 72 13.88 8.00 4.99
C ASN A 72 14.28 8.96 3.88
N GLY A 73 13.34 9.64 3.23
CA GLY A 73 13.61 10.58 2.13
C GLY A 73 14.29 9.92 0.93
N LEU A 74 14.01 8.63 0.68
CA LEU A 74 14.65 7.85 -0.38
C LEU A 74 14.41 8.41 -1.78
N GLY A 75 13.40 9.24 -1.98
CA GLY A 75 13.18 9.98 -3.21
C GLY A 75 14.31 10.97 -3.56
N LYS A 76 15.19 11.31 -2.60
CA LYS A 76 16.41 12.10 -2.89
C LYS A 76 17.50 11.28 -3.59
N LYS A 77 17.36 9.96 -3.67
CA LYS A 77 18.32 9.09 -4.37
C LYS A 77 18.01 9.01 -5.85
N ALA A 78 19.05 8.98 -6.67
CA ALA A 78 18.89 8.56 -8.07
C ALA A 78 18.32 7.13 -8.12
N GLY A 79 17.63 6.80 -9.21
CA GLY A 79 17.02 5.48 -9.39
C GLY A 79 18.02 4.33 -9.24
N GLU A 80 19.21 4.45 -9.80
CA GLU A 80 20.26 3.42 -9.70
C GLU A 80 20.73 3.21 -8.24
N ASP A 81 20.89 4.31 -7.49
CA ASP A 81 21.27 4.27 -6.07
C ASP A 81 20.18 3.65 -5.19
N ALA A 82 18.92 3.91 -5.49
CA ALA A 82 17.82 3.27 -4.78
C ALA A 82 17.72 1.78 -5.16
N ALA A 83 17.93 1.44 -6.42
CA ALA A 83 17.88 0.06 -6.90
C ALA A 83 18.94 -0.82 -6.22
N SER A 84 20.16 -0.32 -6.03
CA SER A 84 21.24 -1.03 -5.32
C SER A 84 20.93 -1.25 -3.83
N ILE A 85 20.30 -0.27 -3.19
CA ILE A 85 19.84 -0.42 -1.80
C ILE A 85 18.70 -1.45 -1.72
N PHE A 86 17.70 -1.35 -2.59
CA PHE A 86 16.54 -2.23 -2.55
C PHE A 86 16.89 -3.69 -2.86
N SER A 87 17.84 -3.95 -3.76
CA SER A 87 18.31 -5.31 -4.07
C SER A 87 19.09 -5.97 -2.92
N SER A 88 19.54 -5.19 -1.93
CA SER A 88 20.24 -5.73 -0.75
C SER A 88 19.30 -6.53 0.17
N PHE A 89 17.99 -6.30 0.12
CA PHE A 89 16.99 -6.98 0.94
C PHE A 89 16.56 -8.34 0.34
N LYS A 90 17.53 -9.21 0.07
CA LYS A 90 17.36 -10.49 -0.69
C LYS A 90 16.27 -11.41 -0.14
N HIS A 91 16.07 -11.40 1.17
CA HIS A 91 15.17 -12.32 1.88
C HIS A 91 13.87 -11.68 2.35
N ALA A 92 13.72 -10.35 2.18
CA ALA A 92 12.52 -9.64 2.54
C ALA A 92 11.38 -10.02 1.59
N THR A 93 10.18 -10.17 2.15
CA THR A 93 8.95 -10.42 1.41
C THR A 93 8.01 -9.21 1.46
N HIS A 94 8.20 -8.33 2.44
CA HIS A 94 7.39 -7.13 2.66
C HIS A 94 8.29 -5.91 2.88
N MET A 95 8.02 -4.85 2.14
CA MET A 95 8.76 -3.59 2.20
C MET A 95 7.81 -2.42 2.45
N ASP A 96 8.09 -1.62 3.46
CA ASP A 96 7.41 -0.34 3.71
C ASP A 96 8.33 0.82 3.30
N LEU A 97 7.98 1.48 2.19
CA LEU A 97 8.62 2.69 1.68
C LEU A 97 7.74 3.93 1.86
N SER A 98 6.80 3.92 2.79
CA SER A 98 5.93 5.07 3.03
C SER A 98 6.68 6.34 3.44
N PHE A 99 6.15 7.52 3.13
CA PHE A 99 6.77 8.81 3.51
C PHE A 99 8.23 8.95 3.05
N ASN A 100 8.54 8.63 1.79
CA ASN A 100 9.89 8.72 1.24
C ASN A 100 10.05 9.77 0.13
N ASP A 101 9.04 10.62 -0.09
CA ASP A 101 9.07 11.66 -1.13
C ASP A 101 9.40 11.09 -2.53
N LEU A 102 8.87 9.91 -2.87
CA LEU A 102 9.20 9.25 -4.15
C LEU A 102 8.71 10.02 -5.38
N ASP A 103 7.84 11.02 -5.20
CA ASP A 103 7.44 11.94 -6.25
C ASP A 103 8.63 12.68 -6.87
N VAL A 104 9.59 13.11 -6.05
CA VAL A 104 10.78 13.84 -6.52
C VAL A 104 11.91 12.92 -7.01
N GLN A 105 11.73 11.60 -6.95
CA GLN A 105 12.79 10.66 -7.32
C GLN A 105 13.13 10.69 -8.81
N LYS A 106 14.40 10.90 -9.14
CA LYS A 106 14.88 10.72 -10.51
C LYS A 106 14.88 9.23 -10.86
N ASP A 107 14.29 8.88 -12.00
CA ASP A 107 14.24 7.50 -12.52
C ASP A 107 13.59 6.50 -11.54
N LEU A 108 12.43 6.84 -10.98
CA LEU A 108 11.71 6.03 -9.99
C LEU A 108 11.50 4.57 -10.44
N ALA A 109 11.21 4.36 -11.73
CA ALA A 109 11.07 3.01 -12.28
C ALA A 109 12.36 2.19 -12.18
N ILE A 110 13.53 2.80 -12.36
CA ILE A 110 14.82 2.14 -12.17
C ILE A 110 14.99 1.77 -10.69
N GLY A 111 14.69 2.71 -9.79
CA GLY A 111 14.71 2.48 -8.34
C GLY A 111 13.88 1.27 -7.94
N LEU A 112 12.58 1.27 -8.26
CA LEU A 112 11.67 0.19 -7.88
C LEU A 112 12.00 -1.15 -8.55
N LYS A 113 12.66 -1.15 -9.71
CA LYS A 113 13.14 -2.37 -10.36
C LYS A 113 14.19 -3.11 -9.51
N GLY A 114 14.82 -2.45 -8.52
CA GLY A 114 15.70 -3.11 -7.55
C GLY A 114 15.05 -4.31 -6.84
N PHE A 115 13.73 -4.29 -6.66
CA PHE A 115 12.99 -5.41 -6.06
C PHE A 115 12.90 -6.66 -6.95
N ALA A 116 13.19 -6.57 -8.26
CA ALA A 116 13.09 -7.71 -9.18
C ALA A 116 14.05 -8.86 -8.82
N SER A 117 15.10 -8.59 -8.05
CA SER A 117 16.08 -9.58 -7.56
C SER A 117 15.82 -10.08 -6.14
N THR A 118 14.70 -9.68 -5.54
CA THR A 118 14.33 -9.97 -4.15
C THR A 118 13.14 -10.93 -4.07
N GLN A 119 12.74 -11.31 -2.86
CA GLN A 119 11.52 -12.09 -2.60
C GLN A 119 10.30 -11.21 -2.27
N VAL A 120 10.39 -9.90 -2.52
CA VAL A 120 9.34 -8.94 -2.16
C VAL A 120 8.08 -9.20 -2.98
N VAL A 121 6.99 -9.49 -2.28
CA VAL A 121 5.66 -9.72 -2.84
C VAL A 121 4.65 -8.68 -2.37
N SER A 122 4.98 -7.89 -1.34
CA SER A 122 4.15 -6.80 -0.83
C SER A 122 4.97 -5.53 -0.66
N LEU A 123 4.50 -4.44 -1.26
CA LEU A 123 5.16 -3.14 -1.23
C LEU A 123 4.17 -2.06 -0.78
N ASP A 124 4.59 -1.25 0.19
CA ASP A 124 3.85 -0.08 0.62
C ASP A 124 4.53 1.21 0.16
N LEU A 125 3.83 1.94 -0.71
CA LEU A 125 4.21 3.24 -1.25
C LEU A 125 3.31 4.36 -0.72
N ASN A 126 2.62 4.19 0.40
CA ASN A 126 1.70 5.20 0.91
C ASN A 126 2.40 6.53 1.20
N SER A 127 1.66 7.64 1.06
CA SER A 127 2.16 8.98 1.42
C SER A 127 3.49 9.33 0.75
N ASN A 128 3.60 9.06 -0.55
CA ASN A 128 4.75 9.41 -1.37
C ASN A 128 4.45 10.49 -2.42
N ASN A 129 3.30 11.15 -2.32
CA ASN A 129 2.92 12.27 -3.18
C ASN A 129 2.92 11.94 -4.69
N LEU A 130 2.78 10.67 -5.09
CA LEU A 130 3.00 10.21 -6.46
C LEU A 130 2.12 10.90 -7.53
N GLY A 131 0.99 11.52 -7.15
CA GLY A 131 0.19 12.32 -8.08
C GLY A 131 0.84 13.65 -8.51
N TYR A 132 1.89 14.12 -7.82
CA TYR A 132 2.72 15.24 -8.29
C TYR A 132 3.85 14.81 -9.23
N LYS A 133 4.10 13.50 -9.31
CA LYS A 133 5.08 12.97 -10.23
C LYS A 133 4.52 12.96 -11.64
N ASP A 134 5.41 13.12 -12.62
CA ASP A 134 5.08 12.88 -14.02
C ASP A 134 4.38 11.51 -14.19
N ASN A 135 3.24 11.51 -14.88
CA ASN A 135 2.40 10.31 -15.01
C ASN A 135 3.12 9.18 -15.75
N GLU A 136 3.96 9.48 -16.75
CA GLU A 136 4.72 8.44 -17.45
C GLU A 136 5.71 7.76 -16.51
N GLN A 137 6.36 8.53 -15.63
CA GLN A 137 7.26 7.99 -14.60
C GLN A 137 6.51 7.12 -13.59
N THR A 138 5.36 7.56 -13.08
CA THR A 138 4.54 6.76 -12.14
C THR A 138 4.02 5.48 -12.80
N ARG A 139 3.54 5.56 -14.04
CA ARG A 139 3.10 4.42 -14.84
C ARG A 139 4.22 3.41 -15.05
N SER A 140 5.40 3.89 -15.45
CA SER A 140 6.58 3.03 -15.65
C SER A 140 7.04 2.39 -14.35
N ALA A 141 6.97 3.12 -13.23
CA ALA A 141 7.33 2.64 -11.91
C ALA A 141 6.43 1.51 -11.42
N VAL A 142 5.11 1.60 -11.65
CA VAL A 142 4.18 0.52 -11.33
C VAL A 142 4.38 -0.69 -12.26
N ALA A 143 4.62 -0.45 -13.55
CA ALA A 143 4.76 -1.53 -14.54
C ALA A 143 5.94 -2.48 -14.28
N VAL A 144 7.01 -2.00 -13.62
CA VAL A 144 8.18 -2.84 -13.30
C VAL A 144 7.98 -3.75 -12.08
N LEU A 145 6.90 -3.58 -11.31
CA LEU A 145 6.63 -4.31 -10.06
C LEU A 145 6.04 -5.71 -10.31
N ILE A 146 6.53 -6.42 -11.34
CA ILE A 146 5.95 -7.68 -11.83
C ILE A 146 6.00 -8.84 -10.83
N GLY A 147 6.84 -8.76 -9.79
CA GLY A 147 6.93 -9.75 -8.72
C GLY A 147 5.91 -9.57 -7.59
N LEU A 148 5.20 -8.44 -7.55
CA LEU A 148 4.28 -8.13 -6.45
C LEU A 148 2.94 -8.85 -6.57
N LYS A 149 2.40 -9.22 -5.41
CA LYS A 149 1.02 -9.64 -5.16
C LYS A 149 0.20 -8.55 -4.49
N SER A 150 0.83 -7.67 -3.72
CA SER A 150 0.17 -6.58 -3.01
C SER A 150 0.90 -5.27 -3.18
N LEU A 151 0.14 -4.19 -3.42
CA LEU A 151 0.65 -2.84 -3.56
C LEU A 151 -0.26 -1.85 -2.84
N ASN A 152 0.32 -1.07 -1.92
CA ASN A 152 -0.37 0.05 -1.28
C ASN A 152 0.08 1.37 -1.91
N MET A 153 -0.83 2.09 -2.56
CA MET A 153 -0.66 3.43 -3.11
C MET A 153 -1.59 4.46 -2.44
N SER A 154 -2.05 4.20 -1.23
CA SER A 154 -2.90 5.14 -0.49
C SER A 154 -2.19 6.48 -0.19
N TYR A 155 -2.95 7.55 0.04
CA TYR A 155 -2.40 8.87 0.38
C TYR A 155 -1.37 9.43 -0.61
N ASN A 156 -1.53 9.16 -1.90
CA ASN A 156 -0.59 9.62 -2.93
C ASN A 156 -1.07 10.83 -3.75
N LYS A 157 -2.23 11.41 -3.40
CA LYS A 157 -2.80 12.58 -4.08
C LYS A 157 -2.99 12.35 -5.58
N LEU A 158 -3.43 11.15 -5.95
CA LEU A 158 -3.66 10.77 -7.35
C LEU A 158 -4.75 11.63 -8.02
N ASP A 159 -5.55 12.39 -7.24
CA ASP A 159 -6.47 13.41 -7.75
C ASP A 159 -5.81 14.51 -8.60
N ARG A 160 -4.49 14.69 -8.45
CA ARG A 160 -3.69 15.62 -9.26
C ARG A 160 -3.57 15.21 -10.72
N ASN A 161 -3.69 13.92 -11.03
CA ASN A 161 -3.65 13.42 -12.40
C ASN A 161 -4.97 13.66 -13.14
N SER A 162 -4.92 13.81 -14.46
CA SER A 162 -6.13 13.84 -15.30
C SER A 162 -6.86 12.49 -15.27
N GLU A 163 -8.11 12.45 -15.74
CA GLU A 163 -8.83 11.18 -15.86
C GLU A 163 -8.12 10.23 -16.84
N GLU A 164 -7.61 10.75 -17.96
CA GLU A 164 -6.86 10.00 -18.96
C GLU A 164 -5.57 9.43 -18.38
N GLU A 165 -4.82 10.24 -17.63
CA GLU A 165 -3.60 9.80 -16.94
C GLU A 165 -3.89 8.65 -15.98
N LEU A 166 -4.93 8.79 -15.13
CA LEU A 166 -5.34 7.73 -14.21
C LEU A 166 -5.80 6.45 -14.93
N GLN A 167 -6.45 6.57 -16.09
CA GLN A 167 -6.78 5.40 -16.91
C GLN A 167 -5.51 4.68 -17.39
N THR A 168 -4.49 5.43 -17.85
CA THR A 168 -3.21 4.83 -18.27
C THR A 168 -2.47 4.19 -17.10
N LEU A 169 -2.55 4.77 -15.90
CA LEU A 169 -2.00 4.19 -14.68
C LEU A 169 -2.72 2.89 -14.30
N CYS A 170 -4.06 2.87 -14.34
CA CYS A 170 -4.84 1.67 -14.07
C CYS A 170 -4.44 0.50 -14.98
N LEU A 171 -4.19 0.78 -16.26
CA LEU A 171 -3.78 -0.25 -17.23
C LEU A 171 -2.34 -0.76 -17.04
N ALA A 172 -1.51 -0.05 -16.26
CA ALA A 172 -0.10 -0.38 -16.07
C ALA A 172 0.16 -1.31 -14.88
N PHE A 173 -0.82 -1.57 -14.01
CA PHE A 173 -0.67 -2.53 -12.93
C PHE A 173 -0.34 -3.92 -13.49
N PRO A 174 0.66 -4.63 -12.92
CA PRO A 174 1.12 -5.89 -13.48
C PRO A 174 0.10 -7.01 -13.29
N GLY A 175 0.11 -7.98 -14.22
CA GLY A 175 -0.84 -9.10 -14.25
C GLY A 175 -0.76 -10.09 -13.07
N ASN A 176 0.25 -9.94 -12.20
CA ASN A 176 0.41 -10.76 -10.99
C ASN A 176 -0.19 -10.11 -9.74
N LEU A 177 -0.57 -8.83 -9.80
CA LEU A 177 -1.04 -8.06 -8.65
C LEU A 177 -2.45 -8.48 -8.23
N GLU A 178 -2.63 -8.93 -6.99
CA GLU A 178 -3.92 -9.44 -6.50
C GLU A 178 -4.60 -8.43 -5.56
N HIS A 179 -3.79 -7.67 -4.82
CA HIS A 179 -4.25 -6.69 -3.83
C HIS A 179 -3.75 -5.29 -4.21
N LEU A 180 -4.69 -4.35 -4.32
CA LEU A 180 -4.38 -2.94 -4.58
C LEU A 180 -5.12 -2.06 -3.57
N ASP A 181 -4.36 -1.18 -2.91
CA ASP A 181 -4.92 -0.11 -2.09
C ASP A 181 -4.67 1.24 -2.76
N ILE A 182 -5.73 1.94 -3.13
CA ILE A 182 -5.71 3.32 -3.65
C ILE A 182 -6.55 4.24 -2.77
N SER A 183 -6.79 3.87 -1.51
CA SER A 183 -7.56 4.67 -0.56
C SER A 183 -6.94 6.05 -0.32
N ASN A 184 -7.73 7.01 0.15
CA ASN A 184 -7.23 8.33 0.56
C ASN A 184 -6.48 9.09 -0.56
N ASN A 185 -6.94 8.98 -1.80
CA ASN A 185 -6.36 9.66 -2.95
C ASN A 185 -7.23 10.80 -3.49
N ASN A 186 -8.33 11.14 -2.81
CA ASN A 186 -9.24 12.23 -3.14
C ASN A 186 -9.77 12.18 -4.58
N LEU A 187 -9.92 10.99 -5.17
CA LEU A 187 -10.20 10.84 -6.60
C LEU A 187 -11.55 11.46 -7.04
N GLY A 188 -12.52 11.60 -6.13
CA GLY A 188 -13.84 12.17 -6.41
C GLY A 188 -14.48 11.48 -7.62
N GLY A 189 -15.03 12.26 -8.56
CA GLY A 189 -15.61 11.71 -9.79
C GLY A 189 -14.64 10.89 -10.66
N LYS A 190 -13.31 11.06 -10.49
CA LYS A 190 -12.31 10.29 -11.25
C LYS A 190 -12.19 8.84 -10.76
N ILE A 191 -12.74 8.47 -9.59
CA ILE A 191 -12.67 7.09 -9.09
C ILE A 191 -13.25 6.08 -10.09
N LYS A 192 -14.15 6.51 -11.00
CA LYS A 192 -14.71 5.65 -12.06
C LYS A 192 -13.67 5.00 -12.98
N VAL A 193 -12.43 5.50 -13.02
CA VAL A 193 -11.32 4.90 -13.76
C VAL A 193 -10.96 3.48 -13.28
N ILE A 194 -11.36 3.08 -12.06
CA ILE A 194 -11.12 1.73 -11.53
C ILE A 194 -11.72 0.62 -12.40
N ARG A 195 -12.70 0.93 -13.26
CA ARG A 195 -13.20 -0.02 -14.27
C ARG A 195 -12.14 -0.50 -15.27
N LYS A 196 -11.01 0.21 -15.37
CA LYS A 196 -9.86 -0.12 -16.22
C LYS A 196 -8.80 -0.97 -15.51
N LEU A 197 -8.99 -1.27 -14.22
CA LEU A 197 -8.05 -2.11 -13.48
C LEU A 197 -7.97 -3.53 -14.07
N PRO A 198 -6.79 -4.16 -14.06
CA PRO A 198 -6.61 -5.54 -14.48
C PRO A 198 -7.46 -6.51 -13.66
N LYS A 199 -8.04 -7.51 -14.33
CA LYS A 199 -8.96 -8.48 -13.71
C LYS A 199 -8.29 -9.44 -12.71
N ASN A 200 -6.96 -9.48 -12.64
CA ASN A 200 -6.21 -10.22 -11.63
C ASN A 200 -6.28 -9.57 -10.24
N ILE A 201 -6.62 -8.28 -10.14
CA ILE A 201 -6.85 -7.63 -8.85
C ILE A 201 -8.16 -8.16 -8.31
N THR A 202 -8.10 -8.88 -7.20
CA THR A 202 -9.28 -9.49 -6.54
C THR A 202 -9.63 -8.80 -5.23
N SER A 203 -8.72 -8.00 -4.68
CA SER A 203 -8.93 -7.23 -3.46
C SER A 203 -8.57 -5.77 -3.72
N LEU A 204 -9.58 -4.89 -3.64
CA LEU A 204 -9.42 -3.48 -3.93
C LEU A 204 -9.89 -2.63 -2.75
N ASN A 205 -9.02 -1.73 -2.28
CA ASN A 205 -9.40 -0.70 -1.33
C ASN A 205 -9.53 0.66 -2.03
N ILE A 206 -10.74 1.21 -2.03
CA ILE A 206 -11.07 2.53 -2.58
C ILE A 206 -11.57 3.50 -1.51
N SER A 207 -11.45 3.17 -0.21
CA SER A 207 -11.98 4.03 0.86
C SER A 207 -11.43 5.45 0.78
N ASP A 208 -12.22 6.43 1.21
CA ASP A 208 -11.77 7.80 1.38
C ASP A 208 -11.32 8.43 0.04
N ASN A 209 -12.09 8.18 -1.02
CA ASN A 209 -11.89 8.74 -2.36
C ASN A 209 -13.06 9.60 -2.83
N ALA A 210 -13.90 10.05 -1.90
CA ALA A 210 -15.13 10.78 -2.13
C ALA A 210 -16.10 10.04 -3.07
N ILE A 211 -16.32 8.74 -2.83
CA ILE A 211 -17.24 7.92 -3.64
C ILE A 211 -18.70 8.41 -3.56
N ASP A 212 -19.03 9.18 -2.53
CA ASP A 212 -20.31 9.87 -2.36
C ASP A 212 -20.54 11.01 -3.35
N GLN A 213 -19.49 11.46 -4.05
CA GLN A 213 -19.60 12.48 -5.11
C GLN A 213 -19.91 11.91 -6.49
N LEU A 214 -19.91 10.58 -6.67
CA LEU A 214 -20.24 9.96 -7.95
C LEU A 214 -21.72 10.17 -8.31
N ALA A 215 -21.98 10.55 -9.56
CA ALA A 215 -23.35 10.57 -10.06
C ALA A 215 -23.89 9.14 -10.21
N VAL A 216 -25.22 8.94 -10.07
CA VAL A 216 -25.88 7.64 -10.25
C VAL A 216 -25.51 6.97 -11.57
N LYS A 217 -25.42 7.73 -12.65
CA LYS A 217 -24.98 7.23 -13.97
C LYS A 217 -23.54 6.69 -13.94
N GLU A 218 -22.65 7.31 -13.18
CA GLU A 218 -21.26 6.87 -13.07
C GLU A 218 -21.15 5.59 -12.22
N ILE A 219 -21.93 5.49 -11.13
CA ILE A 219 -22.04 4.26 -10.34
C ILE A 219 -22.56 3.11 -11.21
N ASN A 220 -23.62 3.35 -11.99
CA ASN A 220 -24.16 2.33 -12.90
C ASN A 220 -23.14 1.89 -13.97
N ASN A 221 -22.24 2.78 -14.41
CA ASN A 221 -21.17 2.43 -15.36
C ASN A 221 -20.05 1.58 -14.73
N LEU A 222 -19.97 1.50 -13.40
CA LEU A 222 -19.08 0.58 -12.69
C LEU A 222 -19.67 -0.83 -12.59
N ASN A 223 -20.97 -0.99 -12.88
CA ASN A 223 -21.60 -2.29 -12.92
C ASN A 223 -20.87 -3.21 -13.91
N ASP A 224 -20.81 -4.50 -13.59
CA ASP A 224 -20.09 -5.55 -14.34
C ASP A 224 -18.55 -5.39 -14.41
N SER A 225 -18.03 -4.19 -14.20
CA SER A 225 -16.59 -3.92 -14.26
C SER A 225 -15.86 -4.48 -13.04
N LEU A 226 -16.52 -4.48 -11.87
CA LEU A 226 -15.94 -4.86 -10.57
C LEU A 226 -16.34 -6.26 -10.08
N THR A 227 -17.10 -7.02 -10.87
CA THR A 227 -17.65 -8.35 -10.48
C THR A 227 -16.60 -9.44 -10.31
N HIS A 228 -15.36 -9.20 -10.75
CA HIS A 228 -14.22 -10.08 -10.55
C HIS A 228 -13.58 -9.93 -9.17
N LEU A 229 -13.92 -8.87 -8.42
CA LEU A 229 -13.41 -8.65 -7.08
C LEU A 229 -13.98 -9.69 -6.12
N GLN A 230 -13.11 -10.24 -5.28
CA GLN A 230 -13.46 -11.03 -4.11
C GLN A 230 -13.72 -10.13 -2.90
N THR A 231 -12.89 -9.09 -2.72
CA THR A 231 -13.07 -8.13 -1.62
C THR A 231 -13.00 -6.69 -2.10
N LEU A 232 -13.97 -5.88 -1.68
CA LEU A 232 -13.99 -4.44 -1.89
C LEU A 232 -14.05 -3.71 -0.55
N TYR A 233 -13.10 -2.81 -0.29
CA TYR A 233 -13.09 -1.95 0.89
C TYR A 233 -13.57 -0.54 0.51
N ILE A 234 -14.53 -0.01 1.26
CA ILE A 234 -15.11 1.33 1.08
C ILE A 234 -15.23 2.08 2.40
N SER A 235 -15.27 3.41 2.35
CA SER A 235 -15.45 4.23 3.55
C SER A 235 -16.90 4.21 4.00
N ASN A 236 -17.13 3.86 5.26
CA ASN A 236 -18.43 3.91 5.91
C ASN A 236 -18.97 5.34 5.95
N ASP A 237 -18.10 6.31 6.18
CA ASP A 237 -18.49 7.71 6.32
C ASP A 237 -18.94 8.28 4.97
N GLU A 238 -18.26 7.95 3.87
CA GLU A 238 -18.67 8.31 2.51
C GLU A 238 -19.97 7.60 2.14
N PHE A 239 -20.06 6.30 2.41
CA PHE A 239 -21.28 5.55 2.14
C PHE A 239 -22.50 6.15 2.86
N ASN A 240 -22.34 6.58 4.12
CA ASN A 240 -23.43 7.19 4.87
C ASN A 240 -23.90 8.51 4.28
N LYS A 241 -22.98 9.32 3.71
CA LYS A 241 -23.28 10.60 3.04
C LYS A 241 -24.03 10.45 1.71
N MET A 242 -24.00 9.27 1.08
CA MET A 242 -24.70 9.03 -0.18
C MET A 242 -26.22 9.23 -0.07
N THR A 243 -26.80 9.76 -1.14
CA THR A 243 -28.26 9.79 -1.36
C THR A 243 -28.85 8.38 -1.50
N LEU A 244 -30.16 8.26 -1.33
CA LEU A 244 -30.86 6.97 -1.50
C LEU A 244 -30.68 6.39 -2.91
N GLU A 245 -30.68 7.24 -3.94
CA GLU A 245 -30.50 6.80 -5.33
C GLU A 245 -29.07 6.31 -5.61
N GLN A 246 -28.05 6.95 -5.02
CA GLN A 246 -26.67 6.44 -5.08
C GLN A 246 -26.54 5.10 -4.35
N LYS A 247 -27.12 4.95 -3.15
CA LYS A 247 -27.12 3.68 -2.41
C LYS A 247 -27.82 2.56 -3.19
N LYS A 248 -28.95 2.86 -3.85
CA LYS A 248 -29.62 1.93 -4.77
C LYS A 248 -28.73 1.53 -5.96
N ALA A 249 -28.00 2.48 -6.53
CA ALA A 249 -27.09 2.22 -7.66
C ALA A 249 -25.88 1.35 -7.29
N TRP A 250 -25.38 1.45 -6.05
CA TRP A 250 -24.30 0.60 -5.54
C TRP A 250 -24.74 -0.82 -5.19
N LYS A 251 -26.04 -1.03 -4.89
CA LYS A 251 -26.58 -2.31 -4.44
C LYS A 251 -26.24 -3.49 -5.37
N PRO A 252 -26.40 -3.42 -6.71
CA PRO A 252 -26.01 -4.51 -7.61
C PRO A 252 -24.52 -4.85 -7.54
N ILE A 253 -23.66 -3.84 -7.48
CA ILE A 253 -22.20 -4.02 -7.39
C ILE A 253 -21.83 -4.76 -6.10
N PHE A 254 -22.37 -4.33 -4.96
CA PHE A 254 -22.10 -4.98 -3.67
C PHE A 254 -22.62 -6.41 -3.60
N THR A 255 -23.75 -6.69 -4.26
CA THR A 255 -24.33 -8.04 -4.28
C THR A 255 -23.51 -9.00 -5.15
N ALA A 256 -22.77 -8.48 -6.13
CA ALA A 256 -21.94 -9.28 -7.02
C ALA A 256 -20.53 -9.58 -6.48
N ILE A 257 -20.09 -8.90 -5.42
CA ILE A 257 -18.76 -9.05 -4.82
C ILE A 257 -18.89 -9.92 -3.56
N ASN A 258 -18.02 -10.90 -3.39
CA ASN A 258 -18.12 -11.86 -2.28
C ASN A 258 -18.08 -11.19 -0.90
N LYS A 259 -17.23 -10.18 -0.73
CA LYS A 259 -17.05 -9.47 0.53
C LYS A 259 -16.93 -7.96 0.32
N VAL A 260 -17.83 -7.20 0.92
CA VAL A 260 -17.73 -5.74 1.00
C VAL A 260 -17.43 -5.33 2.43
N VAL A 261 -16.32 -4.64 2.64
CA VAL A 261 -15.84 -4.21 3.96
C VAL A 261 -15.99 -2.70 4.09
N PHE A 262 -16.71 -2.27 5.11
CA PHE A 262 -16.87 -0.85 5.43
C PHE A 262 -15.84 -0.43 6.48
N LEU A 263 -15.05 0.59 6.17
CA LEU A 263 -14.00 1.11 7.03
C LEU A 263 -14.42 2.46 7.62
N ASN A 264 -14.20 2.67 8.91
CA ASN A 264 -14.28 4.01 9.50
C ASN A 264 -13.03 4.83 9.19
N SER A 265 -13.04 6.12 9.57
CA SER A 265 -11.90 7.03 9.43
C SER A 265 -10.59 6.58 10.10
N ALA A 266 -10.62 5.58 10.99
CA ALA A 266 -9.43 4.97 11.57
C ALA A 266 -8.94 3.72 10.81
N GLY A 267 -9.53 3.42 9.64
CA GLY A 267 -9.26 2.22 8.86
C GLY A 267 -9.75 0.93 9.50
N LYS A 268 -10.65 1.01 10.49
CA LYS A 268 -11.23 -0.16 11.17
C LYS A 268 -12.54 -0.56 10.51
N GLU A 269 -12.71 -1.86 10.37
CA GLU A 269 -13.95 -2.46 9.91
C GLU A 269 -15.11 -2.14 10.86
N VAL A 270 -16.22 -1.69 10.29
CA VAL A 270 -17.45 -1.33 11.00
C VAL A 270 -18.66 -1.91 10.28
N ILE A 271 -19.75 -2.06 11.03
CA ILE A 271 -21.06 -2.39 10.46
C ILE A 271 -21.74 -1.05 10.15
N PRO A 272 -22.17 -0.79 8.90
CA PRO A 272 -22.87 0.44 8.55
C PRO A 272 -24.18 0.60 9.32
N GLU A 273 -24.59 1.85 9.55
CA GLU A 273 -25.88 2.14 10.17
C GLU A 273 -27.03 1.61 9.31
N GLN A 274 -27.79 0.67 9.87
CA GLN A 274 -28.71 -0.22 9.16
C GLN A 274 -30.03 0.45 8.72
N SER A 275 -30.16 1.77 8.81
CA SER A 275 -31.42 2.50 8.67
C SER A 275 -31.89 2.71 7.22
N HIS A 276 -31.10 2.33 6.22
CA HIS A 276 -31.40 2.65 4.80
C HIS A 276 -31.52 1.45 3.86
N PHE A 277 -31.33 0.23 4.34
CA PHE A 277 -31.58 -1.00 3.57
C PHE A 277 -32.65 -1.85 4.24
N THR A 278 -33.92 -1.56 3.97
CA THR A 278 -34.97 -2.58 4.10
C THR A 278 -34.79 -3.58 2.96
N THR A 279 -33.92 -4.58 3.10
CA THR A 279 -34.02 -5.91 2.44
C THR A 279 -32.82 -6.80 2.78
N ASN A 280 -33.14 -7.99 3.31
CA ASN A 280 -32.33 -9.21 3.50
C ASN A 280 -31.00 -9.07 4.26
N ARG A 281 -31.14 -9.19 5.58
CA ARG A 281 -30.08 -9.29 6.61
C ARG A 281 -28.93 -10.26 6.29
N GLU A 282 -29.11 -11.24 5.41
CA GLU A 282 -28.18 -12.36 5.25
C GLU A 282 -27.21 -12.24 4.06
N VAL A 283 -27.48 -11.37 3.07
CA VAL A 283 -26.71 -11.37 1.82
C VAL A 283 -25.52 -10.38 1.85
N PHE A 284 -25.62 -9.28 2.60
CA PHE A 284 -24.58 -8.24 2.63
C PHE A 284 -23.46 -8.48 3.64
N PHE A 285 -23.70 -9.29 4.66
CA PHE A 285 -22.82 -9.43 5.82
C PHE A 285 -22.51 -10.91 6.09
N VAL A 286 -21.91 -11.59 5.12
CA VAL A 286 -21.29 -12.89 5.41
C VAL A 286 -20.06 -12.62 6.28
N ARG A 287 -20.11 -13.04 7.54
CA ARG A 287 -18.89 -13.16 8.35
C ARG A 287 -18.02 -14.22 7.69
N ASN A 288 -16.89 -13.81 7.12
CA ASN A 288 -15.83 -14.74 6.73
C ASN A 288 -15.17 -15.25 8.01
N ASP A 289 -15.67 -16.37 8.52
CA ASP A 289 -15.08 -17.14 9.62
C ASP A 289 -14.02 -18.14 9.11
N ASP A 290 -13.41 -17.90 7.93
CA ASP A 290 -12.29 -18.71 7.44
C ASP A 290 -10.98 -18.32 8.17
N PRO A 291 -10.42 -19.19 9.03
CA PRO A 291 -9.21 -18.89 9.80
C PRO A 291 -7.97 -18.64 8.92
N LYS A 292 -7.99 -19.09 7.65
CA LYS A 292 -6.87 -18.88 6.71
C LYS A 292 -6.91 -17.49 6.07
N GLU A 293 -8.10 -16.93 5.85
CA GLU A 293 -8.25 -15.52 5.47
C GLU A 293 -8.05 -14.58 6.64
N GLN A 294 -8.49 -14.95 7.85
CA GLN A 294 -8.23 -14.16 9.05
C GLN A 294 -6.74 -13.97 9.29
N ASN A 295 -5.88 -14.96 9.04
CA ASN A 295 -4.43 -14.79 9.16
C ASN A 295 -3.82 -13.85 8.09
N LYS A 296 -4.36 -13.82 6.86
CA LYS A 296 -3.92 -12.87 5.82
C LYS A 296 -4.44 -11.46 6.10
N VAL A 297 -5.71 -11.34 6.47
CA VAL A 297 -6.36 -10.07 6.83
C VAL A 297 -5.82 -9.53 8.16
N GLU A 298 -5.43 -10.36 9.12
CA GLU A 298 -4.72 -9.96 10.33
C GLU A 298 -3.27 -9.59 10.05
N SER A 299 -2.60 -10.21 9.08
CA SER A 299 -1.29 -9.74 8.59
C SER A 299 -1.40 -8.33 7.99
N PHE A 300 -2.43 -8.07 7.17
CA PHE A 300 -2.68 -6.73 6.61
C PHE A 300 -3.25 -5.73 7.63
N LYS A 301 -4.08 -6.16 8.59
CA LYS A 301 -4.59 -5.33 9.69
C LYS A 301 -3.50 -5.06 10.73
N SER A 302 -2.60 -5.98 11.00
CA SER A 302 -1.38 -5.81 11.81
C SER A 302 -0.44 -4.82 11.13
N PHE A 303 -0.26 -4.95 9.81
CA PHE A 303 0.50 -4.02 8.98
C PHE A 303 -0.11 -2.60 9.02
N ALA A 304 -1.42 -2.45 8.78
CA ALA A 304 -2.12 -1.16 8.89
C ALA A 304 -2.18 -0.62 10.33
N LYS A 305 -2.24 -1.48 11.35
CA LYS A 305 -2.23 -1.10 12.78
C LYS A 305 -0.84 -0.70 13.27
N SER A 306 0.22 -1.26 12.71
CA SER A 306 1.62 -0.82 12.91
C SER A 306 1.82 0.60 12.34
N ILE A 307 1.30 0.85 11.13
CA ILE A 307 1.32 2.17 10.47
C ILE A 307 0.49 3.19 11.27
N SER A 308 -0.71 2.81 11.73
CA SER A 308 -1.63 3.67 12.50
C SER A 308 -1.10 4.02 13.90
N ASN A 309 -0.49 3.08 14.61
CA ASN A 309 0.09 3.33 15.93
C ASN A 309 1.38 4.17 15.86
N GLY A 310 2.11 4.13 14.74
CA GLY A 310 3.26 5.00 14.46
C GLY A 310 2.90 6.45 14.10
N LEU A 311 1.63 6.74 13.80
CA LEU A 311 1.11 8.10 13.54
C LEU A 311 0.69 8.85 14.81
N ARG A 312 0.76 8.20 16.00
CA ARG A 312 0.37 8.78 17.29
C ARG A 312 1.53 9.02 18.26
N LYS A 313 2.78 9.02 17.79
CA LYS A 313 3.95 9.45 18.57
C LYS A 313 4.88 10.29 17.71
#